data_AF-A0A1V5GXG9-F1
#
_entry.id   AF-A0A1V5GXG9-F1
#
_cell.length_a   1.000
_cell.length_b   1.000
_cell.length_c   1.000
_cell.angle_alpha   90.00
_cell.angle_beta   90.00
_cell.angle_gamma   90.00
#
_symmetry.space_group_name_H-M   'P 1'
#
loop_
_entity.id
_entity.type
_entity.pdbx_description
1 polymer ?
#
loop_
_entity_poly.entity_id
_entity_poly.type
_entity_poly.pdbx_seq_one_letter_code
_entity_poly.pdbx_strand_id
1 'polypeptide(L)'
;MRKVLARRNILFGFLLVAFIIVFEIILARLKLPAWPAFMVMVSFFMAHEDPGTAPRILIGGLAGIACIVLLGEFDQAFDTYLGAETSKLIFVGIFVYSIVLLKDVIPYVFNTYAFLFFLAASIASRAPNPEPYVWMGVELAVGGIFIVGVIGINRIVDTVLEQRDAVSAVRSQSD
;
A
#
# COMPACT_ATOMS: atom_id res chain seq x y z
N MET A 1 -15.45 -11.31 23.25
CA MET A 1 -14.18 -12.08 23.14
C MET A 1 -14.20 -13.19 22.09
N ARG A 2 -15.12 -14.17 22.07
CA ARG A 2 -15.06 -15.32 21.12
C ARG A 2 -14.88 -14.99 19.63
N LYS A 3 -15.37 -13.85 19.12
CA LYS A 3 -15.16 -13.41 17.72
C LYS A 3 -13.71 -13.04 17.37
N VAL A 4 -12.87 -12.68 18.35
CA VAL A 4 -11.47 -12.28 18.11
C VAL A 4 -10.59 -13.51 17.87
N LEU A 5 -10.83 -14.60 18.62
CA LEU A 5 -10.22 -15.91 18.39
C LEU A 5 -11.01 -16.76 17.38
N ALA A 6 -11.57 -16.13 16.34
CA ALA A 6 -12.08 -16.88 15.20
C ALA A 6 -10.91 -17.63 14.54
N ARG A 7 -11.05 -18.94 14.29
CA ARG A 7 -9.97 -19.78 13.77
C ARG A 7 -9.42 -19.23 12.43
N ARG A 8 -10.30 -18.63 11.61
CA ARG A 8 -9.97 -17.90 10.39
C ARG A 8 -8.96 -16.78 10.64
N ASN A 9 -9.25 -15.88 11.58
CA ASN A 9 -8.40 -14.74 11.89
C ASN A 9 -7.02 -15.15 12.41
N ILE A 10 -6.95 -16.24 13.19
CA ILE A 10 -5.68 -16.79 13.69
C ILE A 10 -4.85 -17.35 12.53
N LEU A 11 -5.46 -18.17 11.66
CA LEU A 11 -4.74 -18.78 10.52
C LEU A 11 -4.31 -17.73 9.50
N PHE A 12 -5.20 -16.80 9.14
CA PHE A 12 -4.90 -15.66 8.26
C PHE A 12 -3.78 -14.80 8.83
N GLY A 13 -3.89 -14.38 10.10
CA GLY A 13 -2.87 -13.55 10.75
C GLY A 13 -1.50 -14.25 10.83
N PHE A 14 -1.47 -15.55 11.11
CA PHE A 14 -0.24 -16.34 11.11
C PHE A 14 0.41 -16.40 9.72
N LEU A 15 -0.35 -16.71 8.67
CA LEU A 15 0.15 -16.77 7.30
C LEU A 15 0.60 -15.39 6.80
N LEU A 16 -0.15 -14.34 7.12
CA LEU A 16 0.18 -12.95 6.79
C LEU A 16 1.48 -12.50 7.46
N VAL A 17 1.66 -12.78 8.75
CA VAL A 17 2.91 -12.45 9.47
C VAL A 17 4.10 -13.23 8.88
N ALA A 18 3.93 -14.52 8.56
CA ALA A 18 4.97 -15.29 7.90
C ALA A 18 5.34 -14.72 6.52
N PHE A 19 4.34 -14.33 5.72
CA PHE A 19 4.53 -13.68 4.42
C PHE A 19 5.30 -12.35 4.55
N ILE A 20 4.87 -11.48 5.48
CA ILE A 20 5.55 -10.20 5.79
C ILE A 20 7.01 -10.42 6.18
N ILE A 21 7.30 -11.37 7.09
CA ILE A 21 8.67 -11.66 7.55
C ILE A 21 9.56 -12.13 6.38
N VAL A 22 9.05 -13.01 5.51
CA VAL A 22 9.80 -13.50 4.34
C VAL A 22 10.16 -12.35 3.41
N PHE A 23 9.20 -11.48 3.08
CA PHE A 23 9.48 -10.34 2.18
C PHE A 23 10.34 -9.26 2.82
N GLU A 24 10.20 -8.98 4.12
CA GLU A 24 11.09 -8.06 4.84
C GLU A 24 12.55 -8.55 4.78
N ILE A 25 12.78 -9.85 4.99
CA ILE A 25 14.12 -10.45 4.86
C ILE A 25 14.65 -10.32 3.43
N ILE A 26 13.82 -10.53 2.40
CA ILE A 26 14.22 -10.39 0.99
C ILE A 26 14.57 -8.93 0.67
N LEU A 27 13.74 -7.97 1.07
CA LEU A 27 13.94 -6.54 0.83
C LEU A 27 15.19 -6.02 1.56
N ALA A 28 15.39 -6.41 2.82
CA ALA A 28 16.59 -6.09 3.59
C ALA A 28 17.87 -6.67 2.95
N ARG A 29 17.81 -7.90 2.40
CA ARG A 29 18.94 -8.51 1.66
C ARG A 29 19.26 -7.77 0.36
N LEU A 30 18.25 -7.25 -0.32
CA LEU A 30 18.39 -6.43 -1.53
C LEU A 30 18.67 -4.95 -1.25
N LYS A 31 18.70 -4.53 0.03
CA LYS A 31 18.79 -3.13 0.50
C LYS A 31 17.66 -2.23 -0.03
N LEU A 32 16.51 -2.81 -0.38
CA LEU A 32 15.35 -2.07 -0.87
C LEU A 32 14.50 -1.56 0.31
N PRO A 33 14.01 -0.31 0.28
CA PRO A 33 13.16 0.22 1.34
C PRO A 33 11.78 -0.44 1.28
N ALA A 34 11.39 -1.19 2.30
CA ALA A 34 10.14 -1.96 2.31
C ALA A 34 8.86 -1.13 2.53
N TRP A 35 9.00 0.10 3.05
CA TRP A 35 7.87 0.97 3.40
C TRP A 35 6.83 1.21 2.28
N PRO A 36 7.18 1.37 0.98
CA PRO A 36 6.19 1.62 -0.06
C PRO A 36 5.29 0.41 -0.29
N ALA A 37 5.85 -0.81 -0.27
CA ALA A 37 5.09 -2.04 -0.40
C ALA A 37 4.16 -2.26 0.81
N PHE A 38 4.62 -1.97 2.02
CA PHE A 38 3.76 -2.00 3.21
C PHE A 38 2.64 -0.97 3.16
N MET A 39 2.89 0.24 2.65
CA MET A 39 1.84 1.25 2.42
C MET A 39 0.76 0.75 1.45
N VAL A 40 1.14 0.01 0.40
CA VAL A 40 0.17 -0.62 -0.53
C VAL A 40 -0.68 -1.66 0.21
N MET A 41 -0.04 -2.55 0.97
CA MET A 41 -0.74 -3.61 1.72
C MET A 41 -1.68 -3.04 2.80
N VAL A 42 -1.25 -2.03 3.56
CA VAL A 42 -2.11 -1.34 4.54
C VAL A 42 -3.27 -0.62 3.85
N SER A 43 -3.02 0.03 2.71
CA SER A 43 -4.07 0.66 1.90
C SER A 43 -5.09 -0.36 1.37
N PHE A 44 -4.64 -1.57 1.03
CA PHE A 44 -5.49 -2.68 0.59
C PHE A 44 -6.35 -3.23 1.74
N PHE A 45 -5.79 -3.35 2.96
CA PHE A 45 -6.58 -3.67 4.16
C PHE A 45 -7.61 -2.58 4.51
N MET A 46 -7.25 -1.30 4.36
CA MET A 46 -8.19 -0.18 4.51
C MET A 46 -9.32 -0.22 3.46
N ALA A 47 -9.02 -0.73 2.26
CA ALA A 47 -9.99 -1.00 1.21
C ALA A 47 -10.79 -2.31 1.41
N HIS A 48 -10.71 -2.93 2.58
CA HIS A 48 -11.38 -4.19 2.92
C HIS A 48 -11.00 -5.34 1.97
N GLU A 49 -9.76 -5.32 1.44
CA GLU A 49 -9.18 -6.33 0.56
C GLU A 49 -9.94 -6.49 -0.79
N ASP A 50 -10.69 -5.46 -1.23
CA ASP A 50 -11.38 -5.45 -2.53
C ASP A 50 -10.38 -5.37 -3.70
N PRO A 51 -10.26 -6.42 -4.54
CA PRO A 51 -9.37 -6.42 -5.70
C PRO A 51 -9.68 -5.31 -6.71
N GLY A 52 -10.93 -4.81 -6.76
CA GLY A 52 -11.32 -3.69 -7.62
C GLY A 52 -10.64 -2.36 -7.25
N THR A 53 -10.18 -2.21 -6.00
CA THR A 53 -9.44 -1.02 -5.54
C THR A 53 -7.94 -1.08 -5.82
N ALA A 54 -7.37 -2.28 -6.06
CA ALA A 54 -5.93 -2.48 -6.23
C ALA A 54 -5.29 -1.54 -7.28
N PRO A 55 -5.87 -1.32 -8.48
CA PRO A 55 -5.30 -0.38 -9.44
C PRO A 55 -5.32 1.09 -8.97
N ARG A 56 -6.29 1.49 -8.14
CA ARG A 56 -6.35 2.84 -7.57
C ARG A 56 -5.32 3.04 -6.47
N ILE A 57 -5.02 1.99 -5.70
CA ILE A 57 -3.96 2.00 -4.68
C ILE A 57 -2.60 2.11 -5.37
N LEU A 58 -2.32 1.28 -6.38
CA LEU A 58 -1.02 1.25 -7.06
C LEU A 58 -0.78 2.49 -7.94
N ILE A 59 -1.74 2.88 -8.78
CA ILE A 59 -1.57 4.07 -9.64
C ILE A 59 -1.62 5.35 -8.81
N GLY A 60 -2.44 5.38 -7.74
CA GLY A 60 -2.47 6.48 -6.78
C GLY A 60 -1.16 6.57 -6.01
N GLY A 61 -0.66 5.45 -5.48
CA GLY A 61 0.60 5.36 -4.75
C GLY A 61 1.78 5.85 -5.58
N LEU A 62 1.89 5.34 -6.81
CA LEU A 62 2.85 5.79 -7.82
C LEU A 62 2.78 7.31 -8.05
N ALA A 63 1.57 7.85 -8.29
CA ALA A 63 1.37 9.28 -8.50
C ALA A 63 1.79 10.10 -7.27
N GLY A 64 1.48 9.62 -6.06
CA GLY A 64 1.87 10.24 -4.80
C GLY A 64 3.40 10.30 -4.61
N ILE A 65 4.11 9.21 -4.91
CA ILE A 65 5.58 9.20 -4.87
C ILE A 65 6.16 10.10 -5.98
N ALA A 66 5.61 10.06 -7.19
CA ALA A 66 6.02 10.92 -8.30
C ALA A 66 5.86 12.41 -7.98
N CYS A 67 4.86 12.80 -7.18
CA CYS A 67 4.70 14.16 -6.69
C CYS A 67 5.88 14.68 -5.84
N ILE A 68 6.74 13.82 -5.26
CA ILE A 68 8.00 14.26 -4.62
C ILE A 68 9.05 14.68 -5.65
N VAL A 69 9.14 13.95 -6.77
CA VAL A 69 10.03 14.32 -7.88
C VAL A 69 9.56 15.64 -8.48
N LEU A 70 8.25 15.75 -8.77
CA LEU A 70 7.65 16.98 -9.28
C LEU A 70 7.79 18.17 -8.32
N LEU A 71 7.71 17.95 -7.00
CA LEU A 71 7.98 18.99 -6.01
C LEU A 71 9.44 19.46 -6.07
N GLY A 72 10.41 18.57 -6.25
CA GLY A 72 11.83 18.94 -6.39
C GLY A 72 12.12 19.79 -7.64
N GLU A 73 11.46 19.49 -8.76
CA GLU A 73 11.52 20.32 -9.98
C GLU A 73 10.79 21.66 -9.81
N PHE A 74 9.63 21.65 -9.14
CA PHE A 74 8.85 22.85 -8.85
C PHE A 74 9.61 23.81 -7.93
N ASP A 75 10.18 23.31 -6.83
CA ASP A 75 10.96 24.12 -5.90
C ASP A 75 12.18 24.75 -6.62
N GLN A 76 12.90 24.01 -7.48
CA GLN A 76 13.99 24.59 -8.28
C GLN A 76 13.54 25.73 -9.21
N ALA A 77 12.33 25.64 -9.78
CA ALA A 77 11.79 26.68 -10.67
C ALA A 77 11.28 27.93 -9.92
N PHE A 78 10.84 27.78 -8.66
CA PHE A 78 10.11 28.83 -7.92
C PHE A 78 10.82 29.37 -6.66
N ASP A 79 11.86 28.72 -6.14
CA ASP A 79 12.57 29.11 -4.91
C ASP A 79 13.11 30.55 -4.98
N THR A 80 13.67 30.97 -6.12
CA THR A 80 14.21 32.34 -6.32
C THR A 80 13.14 33.44 -6.19
N TYR A 81 11.86 33.12 -6.35
CA TYR A 81 10.76 34.09 -6.36
C TYR A 81 9.87 34.03 -5.10
N LEU A 82 9.73 32.85 -4.49
CA LEU A 82 8.77 32.59 -3.41
C LEU A 82 9.43 32.08 -2.11
N GLY A 83 10.66 31.58 -2.19
CA GLY A 83 11.33 30.83 -1.13
C GLY A 83 10.77 29.42 -0.95
N ALA A 84 11.67 28.47 -0.67
CA ALA A 84 11.40 27.03 -0.61
C ALA A 84 10.16 26.63 0.21
N GLU A 85 9.93 27.25 1.38
CA GLU A 85 8.78 26.90 2.22
C GLU A 85 7.43 27.27 1.58
N THR A 86 7.34 28.47 1.00
CA THR A 86 6.12 28.94 0.32
C THR A 86 5.88 28.19 -0.99
N SER A 87 6.94 27.94 -1.76
CA SER A 87 6.88 27.11 -2.98
C SER A 87 6.26 25.74 -2.69
N LYS A 88 6.78 25.06 -1.66
CA LYS A 88 6.26 23.76 -1.21
C LYS A 88 4.80 23.82 -0.77
N LEU A 89 4.40 24.83 0.02
CA LEU A 89 3.01 24.98 0.46
C LEU A 89 2.06 25.21 -0.73
N ILE A 90 2.47 25.98 -1.74
CA ILE A 90 1.72 26.19 -2.98
C ILE A 90 1.58 24.87 -3.76
N PHE A 91 2.66 24.11 -3.95
CA PHE A 91 2.59 22.82 -4.63
C PHE A 91 1.65 21.83 -3.93
N VAL A 92 1.75 21.72 -2.59
CA VAL A 92 0.84 20.88 -1.78
C VAL A 92 -0.61 21.34 -1.93
N GLY A 93 -0.86 22.64 -1.90
CA GLY A 93 -2.20 23.23 -2.09
C GLY A 93 -2.78 22.91 -3.47
N ILE A 94 -2.00 23.09 -4.54
CA ILE A 94 -2.37 22.76 -5.92
C ILE A 94 -2.68 21.26 -6.04
N PHE A 95 -1.85 20.40 -5.47
CA PHE A 95 -2.03 18.95 -5.55
C PHE A 95 -3.29 18.49 -4.80
N VAL A 96 -3.52 18.94 -3.57
CA VAL A 96 -4.73 18.62 -2.80
C VAL A 96 -5.99 19.17 -3.48
N TYR A 97 -5.94 20.39 -4.01
CA TYR A 97 -7.04 20.96 -4.79
C TYR A 97 -7.33 20.14 -6.07
N SER A 98 -6.29 19.70 -6.77
CA SER A 98 -6.39 18.84 -7.95
C SER A 98 -7.02 17.49 -7.61
N ILE A 99 -6.70 16.90 -6.44
CA ILE A 99 -7.38 15.70 -5.96
C ILE A 99 -8.88 15.94 -5.77
N VAL A 100 -9.28 17.03 -5.12
CA VAL A 100 -10.70 17.34 -4.88
C VAL A 100 -11.45 17.58 -6.20
N LEU A 101 -10.82 18.23 -7.18
CA LEU A 101 -11.44 18.61 -8.45
C LEU A 101 -11.47 17.47 -9.49
N LEU A 102 -10.41 16.65 -9.57
CA LEU A 102 -10.20 15.69 -10.67
C LEU A 102 -10.45 14.24 -10.28
N LYS A 103 -10.70 13.92 -9.01
CA LYS A 103 -10.98 12.55 -8.54
C LYS A 103 -12.09 11.83 -9.31
N ASP A 104 -13.09 12.55 -9.78
CA ASP A 104 -14.24 11.95 -10.48
C ASP A 104 -13.98 11.80 -11.99
N VAL A 105 -12.90 12.41 -12.50
CA VAL A 105 -12.47 12.36 -13.91
C VAL A 105 -11.31 11.38 -14.11
N ILE A 106 -10.30 11.41 -13.23
CA ILE A 106 -9.11 10.54 -13.28
C ILE A 106 -8.89 9.88 -11.89
N PRO A 107 -9.82 9.03 -11.42
CA PRO A 107 -9.79 8.43 -10.07
C PRO A 107 -8.58 7.55 -9.77
N TYR A 108 -7.85 7.11 -10.81
CA TYR A 108 -6.64 6.30 -10.64
C TYR A 108 -5.42 7.12 -10.19
N VAL A 109 -5.37 8.40 -10.55
CA VAL A 109 -4.25 9.31 -10.22
C VAL A 109 -4.62 10.25 -9.08
N PHE A 110 -5.81 10.87 -9.16
CA PHE A 110 -6.27 11.87 -8.20
C PHE A 110 -7.16 11.22 -7.16
N ASN A 111 -6.57 10.63 -6.12
CA ASN A 111 -7.31 9.96 -5.05
C ASN A 111 -6.61 10.05 -3.68
N THR A 112 -7.29 9.56 -2.64
CA THR A 112 -6.79 9.57 -1.26
C THR A 112 -5.47 8.80 -1.08
N TYR A 113 -5.26 7.71 -1.83
CA TYR A 113 -3.99 6.96 -1.77
C TYR A 113 -2.84 7.81 -2.31
N ALA A 114 -3.04 8.57 -3.39
CA ALA A 114 -2.03 9.49 -3.90
C ALA A 114 -1.60 10.54 -2.86
N PHE A 115 -2.56 11.09 -2.10
CA PHE A 115 -2.21 11.98 -0.98
C PHE A 115 -1.47 11.26 0.16
N LEU A 116 -1.89 10.05 0.54
CA LEU A 116 -1.24 9.25 1.58
C LEU A 116 0.21 8.89 1.23
N PHE A 117 0.45 8.46 -0.01
CA PHE A 117 1.79 8.13 -0.49
C PHE A 117 2.67 9.38 -0.67
N PHE A 118 2.12 10.49 -1.16
CA PHE A 118 2.83 11.77 -1.19
C PHE A 118 3.24 12.25 0.21
N LEU A 119 2.37 12.09 1.21
CA LEU A 119 2.69 12.42 2.61
C LEU A 119 3.79 11.50 3.16
N ALA A 120 3.67 10.19 2.98
CA ALA A 120 4.68 9.22 3.42
C ALA A 120 6.04 9.48 2.75
N ALA A 121 6.04 9.70 1.42
CA ALA A 121 7.23 10.02 0.65
C ALA A 121 7.81 11.40 1.01
N SER A 122 6.99 12.38 1.41
CA SER A 122 7.42 13.71 1.93
C SER A 122 8.12 13.63 3.28
N ILE A 123 7.82 12.60 4.07
CA ILE A 123 8.49 12.31 5.34
C ILE A 123 9.77 11.51 5.07
N ALA A 124 9.68 10.47 4.23
CA ALA A 124 10.82 9.65 3.83
C ALA A 124 11.91 10.45 3.08
N SER A 125 11.55 11.49 2.32
CA SER A 125 12.51 12.35 1.60
C SER A 125 13.38 13.21 2.50
N ARG A 126 13.11 13.25 3.81
CA ARG A 126 13.98 13.86 4.83
C ARG A 126 15.08 12.92 5.31
N ALA A 127 15.05 11.64 4.94
CA ALA A 127 16.11 10.69 5.25
C ALA A 127 17.34 10.93 4.35
N PRO A 128 18.55 10.51 4.77
CA PRO A 128 19.73 10.56 3.92
C PRO A 128 19.54 9.71 2.65
N ASN A 129 19.96 10.24 1.49
CA ASN A 129 19.90 9.58 0.18
C ASN A 129 18.49 9.07 -0.19
N PRO A 130 17.50 9.95 -0.37
CA PRO A 130 16.18 9.54 -0.84
C PRO A 130 16.23 9.09 -2.30
N GLU A 131 15.61 7.95 -2.61
CA GLU A 131 15.57 7.36 -3.95
C GLU A 131 14.13 7.19 -4.46
N PRO A 132 13.40 8.27 -4.81
CA PRO A 132 11.98 8.20 -5.17
C PRO A 132 11.67 7.21 -6.31
N TYR A 133 12.56 7.10 -7.31
CA TYR A 133 12.40 6.15 -8.41
C TYR A 133 12.49 4.68 -7.96
N VAL A 134 13.33 4.37 -6.97
CA VAL A 134 13.37 3.04 -6.35
C VAL A 134 12.08 2.80 -5.55
N TRP A 135 11.57 3.82 -4.86
CA TRP A 135 10.32 3.72 -4.11
C TRP A 135 9.13 3.41 -5.02
N MET A 136 9.01 4.08 -6.18
CA MET A 136 8.02 3.77 -7.22
C MET A 136 8.13 2.31 -7.70
N GLY A 137 9.35 1.83 -7.95
CA GLY A 137 9.58 0.45 -8.38
C GLY A 137 9.17 -0.59 -7.32
N VAL A 138 9.51 -0.35 -6.06
CA VAL A 138 9.12 -1.22 -4.93
C VAL A 138 7.60 -1.17 -4.69
N GLU A 139 7.01 0.01 -4.74
CA GLU A 139 5.56 0.24 -4.58
C GLU A 139 4.75 -0.56 -5.61
N LEU A 140 5.04 -0.37 -6.90
CA LEU A 140 4.35 -1.10 -7.97
C LEU A 140 4.61 -2.61 -7.92
N ALA A 141 5.87 -3.03 -7.91
CA ALA A 141 6.23 -4.45 -8.07
C ALA A 141 5.94 -5.25 -6.79
N VAL A 142 6.46 -4.79 -5.66
CA VAL A 142 6.39 -5.54 -4.39
C VAL A 142 5.05 -5.28 -3.70
N GLY A 143 4.49 -4.08 -3.79
CA GLY A 143 3.11 -3.81 -3.37
C GLY A 143 2.08 -4.61 -4.18
N GLY A 144 2.26 -4.74 -5.50
CA GLY A 144 1.45 -5.63 -6.34
C GLY A 144 1.54 -7.09 -5.91
N ILE A 145 2.74 -7.58 -5.60
CA ILE A 145 2.95 -8.93 -5.03
C ILE A 145 2.27 -9.07 -3.66
N PHE A 146 2.27 -8.04 -2.81
CA PHE A 146 1.60 -8.07 -1.50
C PHE A 146 0.08 -8.18 -1.64
N ILE A 147 -0.54 -7.44 -2.58
CA ILE A 147 -1.98 -7.56 -2.86
C ILE A 147 -2.32 -8.99 -3.31
N VAL A 148 -1.57 -9.55 -4.28
CA VAL A 148 -1.78 -10.93 -4.75
C VAL A 148 -1.54 -11.94 -3.62
N GLY A 149 -0.55 -11.71 -2.77
CA GLY A 149 -0.24 -12.52 -1.59
C GLY A 149 -1.39 -12.57 -0.59
N VAL A 150 -1.96 -11.42 -0.23
CA VAL A 150 -3.14 -11.33 0.67
C VAL A 150 -4.33 -12.08 0.08
N ILE A 151 -4.65 -11.86 -1.19
CA ILE A 151 -5.73 -12.58 -1.89
C ILE A 151 -5.48 -14.10 -1.89
N GLY A 152 -4.23 -14.53 -2.11
CA GLY A 152 -3.82 -15.93 -2.04
C GLY A 152 -3.99 -16.54 -0.65
N ILE A 153 -3.58 -15.82 0.40
CA ILE A 153 -3.70 -16.26 1.80
C ILE A 153 -5.18 -16.46 2.16
N ASN A 154 -6.07 -15.53 1.80
CA ASN A 154 -7.52 -15.69 2.02
C ASN A 154 -8.06 -16.98 1.40
N ARG A 155 -7.77 -17.23 0.11
CA ARG A 155 -8.22 -18.44 -0.58
C ARG A 155 -7.71 -19.73 0.08
N ILE A 156 -6.46 -19.74 0.55
CA ILE A 156 -5.89 -20.88 1.29
C ILE A 156 -6.63 -21.08 2.61
N VAL A 157 -6.86 -19.99 3.37
CA VAL A 157 -7.54 -20.02 4.67
C VAL A 157 -8.97 -20.57 4.53
N ASP A 158 -9.73 -20.08 3.55
CA ASP A 158 -11.10 -20.52 3.32
C ASP A 158 -11.15 -22.00 2.92
N THR A 159 -10.30 -22.42 1.96
CA THR A 159 -10.20 -23.83 1.52
C THR A 159 -9.85 -24.78 2.67
N VAL A 160 -8.91 -24.39 3.55
CA VAL A 160 -8.48 -25.21 4.70
C VAL A 160 -9.59 -25.34 5.76
N LEU A 161 -10.44 -24.32 5.91
CA LEU A 161 -11.58 -24.37 6.82
C LEU A 161 -12.72 -25.22 6.26
N GLU A 162 -13.09 -25.04 4.98
CA GLU A 162 -14.13 -25.84 4.31
C GLU A 162 -13.83 -27.35 4.35
N GLN A 163 -12.60 -27.75 4.00
CA GLN A 163 -12.17 -29.14 4.07
C GLN A 163 -12.27 -29.71 5.49
N ARG A 164 -11.88 -28.91 6.50
CA ARG A 164 -11.91 -29.32 7.91
C ARG A 164 -13.34 -29.53 8.40
N ASP A 165 -14.25 -28.64 8.04
CA ASP A 165 -15.64 -28.70 8.49
C ASP A 165 -16.37 -29.89 7.82
N ALA A 166 -16.11 -30.15 6.52
CA ALA A 166 -16.58 -31.35 5.83
C ALA A 166 -16.10 -32.66 6.50
N VAL A 167 -14.82 -32.76 6.84
CA VAL A 167 -14.27 -33.94 7.57
C VAL A 167 -14.93 -34.10 8.95
N SER A 168 -15.25 -33.00 9.64
CA SER A 168 -15.93 -33.06 10.94
C SER A 168 -17.39 -33.53 10.83
N ALA A 169 -18.11 -33.12 9.78
CA ALA A 169 -19.48 -33.53 9.53
C ALA A 169 -19.58 -35.05 9.26
N VAL A 170 -18.70 -35.60 8.41
CA VAL A 170 -18.64 -37.05 8.14
C VAL A 170 -18.40 -37.84 9.43
N ARG A 171 -17.48 -37.38 10.28
CA ARG A 171 -17.16 -38.06 11.55
C ARG A 171 -18.31 -38.02 12.56
N SER A 172 -19.16 -37.00 12.53
CA SER A 172 -20.37 -36.92 13.37
C SER A 172 -21.56 -37.75 12.87
N GLN A 173 -21.45 -38.39 11.70
CA GLN A 173 -22.45 -39.32 11.15
C GLN A 173 -22.02 -40.80 11.27
N SER A 174 -20.80 -41.05 11.74
CA SER A 174 -20.25 -42.40 11.95
C SER A 174 -20.24 -42.86 13.42
N ASP A 175 -20.63 -41.97 14.34
CA ASP A 175 -20.73 -42.18 15.79
C ASP A 175 -22.22 -42.21 16.21
#